data_AF-A0A748LTK5-F1
#
_entry.id   AF-A0A748LTK5-F1
#
_cell.length_a   1.000
_cell.length_b   1.000
_cell.length_c   1.000
_cell.angle_alpha   90.00
_cell.angle_beta   90.00
_cell.angle_gamma   90.00
#
_symmetry.space_group_name_H-M   'P 1'
#
loop_
_entity.id
_entity.type
_entity.pdbx_description
1 polymer ?
#
loop_
_entity_poly.entity_id
_entity_poly.type
_entity_poly.pdbx_seq_one_letter_code
_entity_poly.pdbx_strand_id
1 'polypeptide(L)'
;MFNWLAEKYIDNKLISKVIKNLQVEFSPEHKKSLEHAVGLAYYFYAQSENESAKKIAETMSIFLFNGNYDYWTWIESALALHARIARIEGDIGTHKKLVDIIWGAFEIGDETKQRINKKIFIRTLKGGDIGFDKVTACMEDGDTISEVNYRFSCLRKMILIREVGASETYPIEQAEKDIEDNMIAIKKLLCSVDVKKILPFSDM
;
A
#
# COMPACT_ATOMS: atom_id res chain seq x y z
N MET A 1 15.43 2.53 -12.28
CA MET A 1 14.52 2.90 -11.17
C MET A 1 15.21 2.53 -9.85
N PHE A 2 14.97 3.21 -8.72
CA PHE A 2 15.48 2.83 -7.36
C PHE A 2 16.97 3.01 -7.00
N ASN A 3 17.85 3.58 -7.84
CA ASN A 3 19.28 3.76 -7.50
C ASN A 3 19.53 4.52 -6.20
N TRP A 4 18.71 5.53 -5.92
CA TRP A 4 18.78 6.34 -4.69
C TRP A 4 18.52 5.52 -3.40
N LEU A 5 17.84 4.39 -3.47
CA LEU A 5 17.65 3.48 -2.33
C LEU A 5 18.87 2.58 -2.11
N ALA A 6 19.51 2.15 -3.20
CA ALA A 6 20.61 1.19 -3.15
C ALA A 6 21.80 1.76 -2.35
N GLU A 7 22.07 3.05 -2.50
CA GLU A 7 23.10 3.77 -1.73
C GLU A 7 22.70 3.90 -0.26
N LYS A 8 21.46 4.33 0.03
CA LYS A 8 20.97 4.53 1.42
C LYS A 8 20.97 3.23 2.24
N TYR A 9 20.68 2.08 1.62
CA TYR A 9 20.50 0.80 2.31
C TYR A 9 21.55 -0.26 1.94
N ILE A 10 22.74 0.16 1.50
CA ILE A 10 23.80 -0.75 1.05
C ILE A 10 24.22 -1.78 2.11
N ASP A 11 24.26 -1.36 3.39
CA ASP A 11 24.66 -2.20 4.52
C ASP A 11 23.53 -3.10 5.04
N ASN A 12 22.27 -2.79 4.70
CA ASN A 12 21.14 -3.65 5.04
C ASN A 12 20.98 -4.73 3.98
N LYS A 13 21.61 -5.90 4.20
CA LYS A 13 21.61 -7.03 3.26
C LYS A 13 20.22 -7.43 2.76
N LEU A 14 19.21 -7.37 3.62
CA LEU A 14 17.85 -7.79 3.28
C LEU A 14 17.19 -6.78 2.35
N ILE A 15 17.21 -5.50 2.72
CA ILE A 15 16.64 -4.42 1.92
C ILE A 15 17.42 -4.25 0.60
N SER A 16 18.75 -4.32 0.66
CA SER A 16 19.63 -4.27 -0.52
C SER A 16 19.32 -5.39 -1.52
N LYS A 17 19.02 -6.60 -1.07
CA LYS A 17 18.60 -7.71 -1.95
C LYS A 17 17.31 -7.36 -2.71
N VAL A 18 16.28 -6.87 -2.01
CA VAL A 18 15.00 -6.48 -2.63
C VAL A 18 15.20 -5.32 -3.62
N ILE A 19 15.98 -4.29 -3.25
CA ILE A 19 16.26 -3.16 -4.14
C ILE A 19 16.97 -3.63 -5.41
N LYS A 20 17.99 -4.49 -5.30
CA LYS A 20 18.71 -5.03 -6.48
C LYS A 20 17.78 -5.80 -7.39
N ASN A 21 16.92 -6.64 -6.82
CA ASN A 21 15.91 -7.38 -7.58
C ASN A 21 14.96 -6.42 -8.31
N LEU A 22 14.47 -5.38 -7.63
CA LEU A 22 13.63 -4.34 -8.24
C LEU A 22 14.38 -3.51 -9.31
N GLN A 23 15.69 -3.30 -9.18
CA GLN A 23 16.47 -2.60 -10.22
C GLN A 23 16.58 -3.41 -11.51
N VAL A 24 16.61 -4.74 -11.42
CA VAL A 24 16.80 -5.64 -12.56
C VAL A 24 15.48 -6.08 -13.18
N GLU A 25 14.47 -6.40 -12.36
CA GLU A 25 13.27 -7.13 -12.81
C GLU A 25 11.99 -6.30 -12.75
N PHE A 26 12.05 -5.03 -12.31
CA PHE A 26 10.85 -4.22 -12.19
C PHE A 26 10.15 -3.99 -13.54
N SER A 27 8.86 -4.31 -13.58
CA SER A 27 7.97 -4.02 -14.69
C SER A 27 6.59 -3.63 -14.15
N PRO A 28 6.02 -2.49 -14.59
CA PRO A 28 4.69 -2.05 -14.16
C PRO A 28 3.56 -2.98 -14.66
N GLU A 29 3.85 -3.89 -15.57
CA GLU A 29 2.91 -4.91 -16.06
C GLU A 29 3.08 -6.24 -15.31
N HIS A 30 4.12 -6.40 -14.51
CA HIS A 30 4.38 -7.60 -13.72
C HIS A 30 3.96 -7.39 -12.27
N LYS A 31 2.80 -7.98 -11.93
CA LYS A 31 2.21 -7.97 -10.58
C LYS A 31 3.26 -8.15 -9.49
N LYS A 32 4.07 -9.22 -9.56
CA LYS A 32 5.05 -9.59 -8.52
C LYS A 32 6.03 -8.46 -8.19
N SER A 33 6.54 -7.76 -9.21
CA SER A 33 7.47 -6.65 -8.99
C SER A 33 6.81 -5.42 -8.35
N LEU A 34 5.53 -5.15 -8.69
CA LEU A 34 4.73 -4.13 -8.01
C LEU A 34 4.44 -4.50 -6.56
N GLU A 35 4.12 -5.78 -6.29
CA GLU A 35 3.88 -6.23 -4.91
C GLU A 35 5.09 -5.97 -4.02
N HIS A 36 6.30 -6.25 -4.53
CA HIS A 36 7.54 -6.05 -3.80
C HIS A 36 7.89 -4.56 -3.65
N ALA A 37 7.73 -3.76 -4.71
CA ALA A 37 7.98 -2.32 -4.63
C ALA A 37 7.02 -1.63 -3.64
N VAL A 38 5.72 -1.87 -3.77
CA VAL A 38 4.70 -1.28 -2.89
C VAL A 38 4.81 -1.86 -1.48
N GLY A 39 5.05 -3.17 -1.34
CA GLY A 39 5.32 -3.80 -0.05
C GLY A 39 6.50 -3.15 0.66
N LEU A 40 7.58 -2.81 -0.06
CA LEU A 40 8.72 -2.09 0.48
C LEU A 40 8.38 -0.66 0.89
N ALA A 41 7.56 0.05 0.13
CA ALA A 41 7.08 1.38 0.51
C ALA A 41 6.29 1.35 1.83
N TYR A 42 5.37 0.39 1.96
CA TYR A 42 4.58 0.22 3.18
C TYR A 42 5.41 -0.29 4.37
N TYR A 43 6.42 -1.13 4.13
CA TYR A 43 7.38 -1.52 5.15
C TYR A 43 8.14 -0.30 5.69
N PHE A 44 8.67 0.56 4.80
CA PHE A 44 9.33 1.79 5.24
C PHE A 44 8.38 2.72 5.99
N TYR A 45 7.15 2.89 5.51
CA TYR A 45 6.14 3.68 6.20
C TYR A 45 5.87 3.13 7.61
N ALA A 46 5.71 1.81 7.74
CA ALA A 46 5.55 1.12 9.01
C ALA A 46 6.73 1.32 9.95
N GLN A 47 7.94 1.56 9.45
CA GLN A 47 9.14 1.86 10.25
C GLN A 47 9.39 3.37 10.43
N SER A 48 8.43 4.22 10.04
CA SER A 48 8.55 5.68 10.09
C SER A 48 9.64 6.27 9.17
N GLU A 49 10.11 5.50 8.18
CA GLU A 49 11.02 5.93 7.11
C GLU A 49 10.24 6.60 5.95
N ASN A 50 9.51 7.67 6.28
CA ASN A 50 8.56 8.31 5.37
C ASN A 50 9.19 8.79 4.05
N GLU A 51 10.43 9.29 4.08
CA GLU A 51 11.11 9.74 2.86
C GLU A 51 11.32 8.59 1.87
N SER A 52 11.75 7.42 2.36
CA SER A 52 11.95 6.23 1.53
C SER A 52 10.62 5.66 1.04
N ALA A 53 9.60 5.63 1.91
CA ALA A 53 8.25 5.25 1.52
C ALA A 53 7.69 6.15 0.41
N LYS A 54 7.79 7.47 0.59
CA LYS A 54 7.33 8.49 -0.35
C LYS A 54 7.99 8.36 -1.71
N LYS A 55 9.32 8.32 -1.78
CA LYS A 55 10.04 8.25 -3.05
C LYS A 55 9.73 6.96 -3.84
N ILE A 56 9.47 5.82 -3.18
CA ILE A 56 8.98 4.61 -3.88
C ILE A 56 7.57 4.85 -4.41
N ALA A 57 6.67 5.36 -3.57
CA ALA A 57 5.29 5.61 -3.93
C ALA A 57 5.14 6.65 -5.07
N GLU A 58 5.94 7.72 -5.03
CA GLU A 58 6.11 8.72 -6.11
C GLU A 58 6.50 8.05 -7.42
N THR A 59 7.44 7.12 -7.38
CA THR A 59 7.89 6.40 -8.58
C THR A 59 6.75 5.60 -9.22
N MET A 60 5.78 5.10 -8.44
CA MET A 60 4.61 4.40 -8.97
C MET A 60 3.61 5.35 -9.62
N SER A 61 3.61 6.64 -9.27
CA SER A 61 2.64 7.62 -9.78
C SER A 61 2.77 7.93 -11.28
N ILE A 62 3.86 7.50 -11.92
CA ILE A 62 4.06 7.63 -13.37
C ILE A 62 3.20 6.66 -14.17
N PHE A 63 2.70 5.59 -13.53
CA PHE A 63 1.94 4.55 -14.19
C PHE A 63 0.45 4.85 -14.09
N LEU A 64 -0.18 5.11 -15.23
CA LEU A 64 -1.61 5.41 -15.32
C LEU A 64 -2.42 4.13 -15.50
N PHE A 65 -3.70 4.19 -15.12
CA PHE A 65 -4.63 3.08 -15.31
C PHE A 65 -4.82 2.78 -16.81
N ASN A 66 -4.49 1.56 -17.25
CA ASN A 66 -4.70 1.12 -18.64
C ASN A 66 -5.91 0.17 -18.83
N GLY A 67 -6.73 -0.04 -17.80
CA GLY A 67 -7.92 -0.89 -17.87
C GLY A 67 -7.80 -2.27 -17.18
N ASN A 68 -6.63 -2.64 -16.69
CA ASN A 68 -6.39 -3.89 -15.96
C ASN A 68 -6.13 -3.64 -14.46
N TYR A 69 -6.98 -4.27 -13.64
CA TYR A 69 -7.01 -4.06 -12.19
C TYR A 69 -5.95 -4.87 -11.41
N ASP A 70 -5.34 -5.87 -12.04
CA ASP A 70 -4.35 -6.75 -11.38
C ASP A 70 -3.09 -5.98 -10.97
N TYR A 71 -2.64 -5.04 -11.81
CA TYR A 71 -1.54 -4.15 -11.49
C TYR A 71 -2.03 -2.83 -10.86
N TRP A 72 -3.23 -2.34 -11.25
CA TRP A 72 -3.76 -1.07 -10.75
C TRP A 72 -3.94 -1.08 -9.24
N THR A 73 -4.40 -2.20 -8.66
CA THR A 73 -4.58 -2.33 -7.20
C THR A 73 -3.31 -1.98 -6.42
N TRP A 74 -2.13 -2.33 -6.97
CA TRP A 74 -0.84 -2.02 -6.36
C TRP A 74 -0.43 -0.56 -6.59
N ILE A 75 -0.62 -0.04 -7.80
CA ILE A 75 -0.35 1.38 -8.11
C ILE A 75 -1.24 2.29 -7.27
N GLU A 76 -2.54 2.00 -7.18
CA GLU A 76 -3.53 2.69 -6.36
C GLU A 76 -3.12 2.70 -4.89
N SER A 77 -2.64 1.57 -4.36
CA SER A 77 -2.12 1.48 -2.99
C SER A 77 -0.90 2.40 -2.79
N ALA A 78 -0.01 2.52 -3.78
CA ALA A 78 1.12 3.43 -3.73
C ALA A 78 0.70 4.90 -3.82
N LEU A 79 -0.23 5.23 -4.73
CA LEU A 79 -0.81 6.58 -4.84
C LEU A 79 -1.45 7.02 -3.52
N ALA A 80 -2.20 6.13 -2.86
CA ALA A 80 -2.82 6.40 -1.57
C ALA A 80 -1.77 6.63 -0.46
N LEU A 81 -0.69 5.85 -0.44
CA LEU A 81 0.41 6.07 0.50
C LEU A 81 1.10 7.42 0.27
N HIS A 82 1.33 7.78 -0.99
CA HIS A 82 1.90 9.08 -1.32
C HIS A 82 0.96 10.22 -0.92
N ALA A 83 -0.35 10.09 -1.18
CA ALA A 83 -1.35 11.06 -0.76
C ALA A 83 -1.36 11.26 0.76
N ARG A 84 -1.28 10.16 1.52
CA ARG A 84 -1.17 10.18 2.99
C ARG A 84 0.04 10.97 3.46
N ILE A 85 1.22 10.67 2.93
CA ILE A 85 2.46 11.35 3.34
C ILE A 85 2.39 12.83 2.97
N ALA A 86 1.95 13.16 1.75
CA ALA A 86 1.77 14.55 1.31
C ALA A 86 0.83 15.33 2.23
N ARG A 87 -0.31 14.74 2.62
CA ARG A 87 -1.24 15.37 3.58
C ARG A 87 -0.62 15.59 4.96
N ILE A 88 0.09 14.59 5.49
CA ILE A 88 0.77 14.70 6.79
C ILE A 88 1.83 15.81 6.76
N GLU A 89 2.54 15.96 5.64
CA GLU A 89 3.52 17.02 5.40
C GLU A 89 2.89 18.39 5.08
N GLY A 90 1.56 18.48 4.95
CA GLY A 90 0.85 19.72 4.62
C GLY A 90 0.82 20.07 3.13
N ASP A 91 1.30 19.20 2.24
CA ASP A 91 1.21 19.36 0.79
C ASP A 91 -0.17 18.92 0.26
N ILE A 92 -1.15 19.81 0.47
CA ILE A 92 -2.54 19.61 0.05
C ILE A 92 -2.65 19.55 -1.48
N GLY A 93 -1.77 20.23 -2.21
CA GLY A 93 -1.78 20.25 -3.67
C GLY A 93 -1.47 18.87 -4.25
N THR A 94 -0.39 18.25 -3.78
CA THR A 94 -0.02 16.88 -4.17
C THR A 94 -1.06 15.87 -3.70
N HIS A 95 -1.53 15.97 -2.45
CA HIS A 95 -2.60 15.10 -1.96
C HIS A 95 -3.84 15.13 -2.89
N LYS A 96 -4.37 16.32 -3.20
CA LYS A 96 -5.55 16.46 -4.06
C LYS A 96 -5.31 15.86 -5.44
N LYS A 97 -4.17 16.17 -6.07
CA LYS A 97 -3.81 15.63 -7.39
C LYS A 97 -3.80 14.09 -7.40
N LEU A 98 -3.24 13.46 -6.37
CA LEU A 98 -3.17 11.99 -6.27
C LEU A 98 -4.55 11.37 -6.07
N VAL A 99 -5.40 11.98 -5.22
CA VAL A 99 -6.78 11.56 -5.02
C VAL A 99 -7.58 11.67 -6.32
N ASP A 100 -7.41 12.75 -7.08
CA ASP A 100 -8.06 12.92 -8.39
C ASP A 100 -7.62 11.84 -9.40
N ILE A 101 -6.33 11.45 -9.40
CA ILE A 101 -5.83 10.33 -10.24
C ILE A 101 -6.49 9.01 -9.85
N ILE A 102 -6.63 8.72 -8.55
CA ILE A 102 -7.29 7.50 -8.07
C ILE A 102 -8.75 7.48 -8.52
N TRP A 103 -9.48 8.57 -8.33
CA TRP A 103 -10.88 8.68 -8.76
C TRP A 103 -11.04 8.60 -10.28
N GLY A 104 -10.12 9.21 -11.04
CA GLY A 104 -10.14 9.21 -12.50
C GLY A 104 -10.05 7.82 -13.13
N ALA A 105 -9.42 6.85 -12.46
CA ALA A 105 -9.35 5.46 -12.94
C ALA A 105 -10.75 4.83 -13.11
N PHE A 106 -11.73 5.26 -12.32
CA PHE A 106 -13.12 4.77 -12.42
C PHE A 106 -13.90 5.37 -13.59
N GLU A 107 -13.34 6.32 -14.31
CA GLU A 107 -13.93 6.98 -15.48
C GLU A 107 -13.41 6.40 -16.80
N ILE A 108 -12.47 5.46 -16.74
CA ILE A 108 -11.90 4.80 -17.92
C ILE A 108 -12.75 3.58 -18.31
N GLY A 109 -13.10 3.48 -19.59
CA GLY A 109 -13.89 2.38 -20.17
C GLY A 109 -15.31 2.80 -20.57
N ASP A 110 -16.14 1.84 -20.98
CA ASP A 110 -17.55 2.09 -21.28
C ASP A 110 -18.38 2.38 -20.01
N GLU A 111 -19.54 3.01 -20.18
CA GLU A 111 -20.42 3.44 -19.07
C GLU A 111 -20.78 2.27 -18.12
N THR A 112 -20.92 1.06 -18.66
CA THR A 112 -21.26 -0.12 -17.85
C THR A 112 -20.11 -0.49 -16.93
N LYS A 113 -18.89 -0.55 -17.46
CA LYS A 113 -17.67 -0.79 -16.68
C LYS A 113 -17.45 0.30 -15.64
N GLN A 114 -17.57 1.56 -16.01
CA GLN A 114 -17.43 2.69 -15.08
C GLN A 114 -18.40 2.54 -13.90
N ARG A 115 -19.69 2.24 -14.16
CA ARG A 115 -20.70 2.05 -13.12
C ARG A 115 -20.38 0.89 -12.18
N ILE A 116 -19.90 -0.24 -12.73
CA ILE A 116 -19.50 -1.41 -11.94
C ILE A 116 -18.31 -1.07 -11.05
N ASN A 117 -17.27 -0.46 -11.61
CA ASN A 117 -16.04 -0.15 -10.89
C ASN A 117 -16.30 0.89 -9.78
N LYS A 118 -17.08 1.94 -10.06
CA LYS A 118 -17.51 2.92 -9.04
C LYS A 118 -18.30 2.24 -7.91
N LYS A 119 -19.20 1.31 -8.22
CA LYS A 119 -19.96 0.56 -7.20
C LYS A 119 -19.06 -0.30 -6.31
N ILE A 120 -18.09 -0.98 -6.90
CA ILE A 120 -17.11 -1.79 -6.14
C ILE A 120 -16.30 -0.87 -5.23
N PHE A 121 -15.80 0.24 -5.73
CA PHE A 121 -15.00 1.17 -4.94
C PHE A 121 -15.78 1.79 -3.78
N ILE A 122 -17.02 2.23 -4.01
CA ILE A 122 -17.90 2.72 -2.95
C ILE A 122 -18.12 1.65 -1.87
N ARG A 123 -18.19 0.36 -2.23
CA ARG A 123 -18.26 -0.73 -1.25
C ARG A 123 -16.96 -0.83 -0.44
N THR A 124 -15.80 -0.70 -1.09
CA THR A 124 -14.49 -0.63 -0.40
C THR A 124 -14.48 0.49 0.63
N LEU A 125 -15.01 1.68 0.31
CA LEU A 125 -15.07 2.82 1.24
C LEU A 125 -15.88 2.54 2.50
N LYS A 126 -16.79 1.56 2.48
CA LYS A 126 -17.56 1.13 3.66
C LYS A 126 -16.77 0.26 4.64
N GLY A 127 -15.53 -0.09 4.32
CA GLY A 127 -14.65 -0.87 5.20
C GLY A 127 -14.92 -2.38 5.23
N GLY A 128 -16.00 -2.86 4.58
CA GLY A 128 -16.38 -4.28 4.62
C GLY A 128 -15.34 -5.25 4.04
N ASP A 129 -14.50 -4.77 3.12
CA ASP A 129 -13.49 -5.58 2.44
C ASP A 129 -12.06 -5.39 3.04
N ILE A 130 -11.89 -4.76 4.22
CA ILE A 130 -10.55 -4.50 4.81
C ILE A 130 -9.82 -5.82 5.14
N GLY A 131 -10.49 -6.79 5.74
CA GLY A 131 -9.93 -8.12 6.05
C GLY A 131 -9.47 -8.32 7.50
N PHE A 132 -10.10 -7.63 8.46
CA PHE A 132 -9.82 -7.80 9.89
C PHE A 132 -10.13 -9.22 10.42
N ASP A 133 -11.08 -9.90 9.79
CA ASP A 133 -11.41 -11.31 10.04
C ASP A 133 -10.19 -12.23 9.83
N LYS A 134 -9.41 -11.99 8.77
CA LYS A 134 -8.20 -12.77 8.48
C LYS A 134 -7.09 -12.51 9.49
N VAL A 135 -6.94 -11.27 9.94
CA VAL A 135 -6.00 -10.93 11.02
C VAL A 135 -6.41 -11.66 12.31
N THR A 136 -7.71 -11.65 12.64
CA THR A 136 -8.25 -12.32 13.83
C THR A 136 -7.99 -13.83 13.79
N ALA A 137 -8.28 -14.48 12.65
CA ALA A 137 -8.02 -15.90 12.47
C ALA A 137 -6.53 -16.25 12.65
N CYS A 138 -5.61 -15.47 12.07
CA CYS A 138 -4.17 -15.70 12.26
C CYS A 138 -3.72 -15.51 13.72
N MET A 139 -4.33 -14.56 14.46
CA MET A 139 -4.05 -14.37 15.88
C MET A 139 -4.52 -15.57 16.72
N GLU A 140 -5.70 -16.12 16.40
CA GLU A 140 -6.26 -17.31 17.05
C GLU A 140 -5.41 -18.56 16.78
N ASP A 141 -4.92 -18.71 15.55
CA ASP A 141 -4.07 -19.82 15.12
C ASP A 141 -2.60 -19.68 15.54
N GLY A 142 -2.18 -18.50 16.02
CA GLY A 142 -0.79 -18.18 16.33
C GLY A 142 0.12 -18.05 15.09
N ASP A 143 -0.45 -17.91 13.89
CA ASP A 143 0.31 -17.73 12.65
C ASP A 143 0.74 -16.26 12.47
N THR A 144 1.83 -15.92 13.15
CA THR A 144 2.40 -14.56 13.14
C THR A 144 2.92 -14.11 11.76
N ILE A 145 3.31 -15.02 10.85
CA ILE A 145 3.80 -14.64 9.52
C ILE A 145 2.63 -14.19 8.65
N SER A 146 1.55 -14.98 8.62
CA SER A 146 0.34 -14.59 7.91
C SER A 146 -0.32 -13.38 8.55
N GLU A 147 -0.31 -13.26 9.89
CA GLU A 147 -0.82 -12.08 10.57
C GLU A 147 -0.14 -10.80 10.07
N VAL A 148 1.20 -10.75 10.01
CA VAL A 148 1.93 -9.57 9.51
C VAL A 148 1.55 -9.25 8.07
N ASN A 149 1.50 -10.26 7.19
CA ASN A 149 1.12 -10.05 5.79
C ASN A 149 -0.32 -9.51 5.67
N TYR A 150 -1.27 -10.02 6.45
CA TYR A 150 -2.65 -9.53 6.46
C TYR A 150 -2.76 -8.13 7.07
N ARG A 151 -1.98 -7.80 8.10
CA ARG A 151 -1.92 -6.44 8.64
C ARG A 151 -1.39 -5.44 7.64
N PHE A 152 -0.37 -5.77 6.85
CA PHE A 152 0.07 -4.93 5.72
C PHE A 152 -0.98 -4.82 4.62
N SER A 153 -1.78 -5.88 4.38
CA SER A 153 -2.92 -5.81 3.46
C SER A 153 -4.02 -4.86 3.98
N CYS A 154 -4.38 -4.96 5.26
CA CYS A 154 -5.34 -4.07 5.91
C CYS A 154 -4.85 -2.63 5.88
N LEU A 155 -3.58 -2.38 6.21
CA LEU A 155 -2.97 -1.04 6.21
C LEU A 155 -3.14 -0.33 4.87
N ARG A 156 -2.88 -1.02 3.75
CA ARG A 156 -3.09 -0.49 2.39
C ARG A 156 -4.51 -0.04 2.15
N LYS A 157 -5.49 -0.89 2.50
CA LYS A 157 -6.90 -0.60 2.30
C LYS A 157 -7.39 0.53 3.19
N MET A 158 -6.99 0.55 4.46
CA MET A 158 -7.38 1.62 5.38
C MET A 158 -6.82 2.97 4.95
N ILE A 159 -5.55 3.01 4.52
CA ILE A 159 -4.94 4.23 3.95
C ILE A 159 -5.69 4.67 2.70
N LEU A 160 -5.96 3.76 1.76
CA LEU A 160 -6.76 4.08 0.57
C LEU A 160 -8.12 4.69 0.95
N ILE A 161 -8.89 4.02 1.80
CA ILE A 161 -10.22 4.48 2.22
C ILE A 161 -10.13 5.86 2.87
N ARG A 162 -9.19 6.06 3.79
CA ARG A 162 -9.03 7.34 4.49
C ARG A 162 -8.70 8.48 3.54
N GLU A 163 -7.73 8.29 2.64
CA GLU A 163 -7.23 9.40 1.82
C GLU A 163 -8.21 9.78 0.68
N VAL A 164 -9.05 8.86 0.21
CA VAL A 164 -10.01 9.15 -0.89
C VAL A 164 -11.38 9.64 -0.40
N GLY A 165 -11.58 9.78 0.91
CA GLY A 165 -12.75 10.44 1.50
C GLY A 165 -13.56 9.63 2.51
N ALA A 166 -13.19 8.38 2.79
CA ALA A 166 -13.86 7.49 3.76
C ALA A 166 -15.36 7.28 3.45
N SER A 167 -16.16 6.84 4.43
CA SER A 167 -17.63 6.77 4.31
C SER A 167 -18.32 6.97 5.65
N GLU A 168 -19.65 7.13 5.66
CA GLU A 168 -20.43 7.21 6.91
C GLU A 168 -20.27 5.98 7.80
N THR A 169 -20.12 4.79 7.21
CA THR A 169 -19.98 3.53 7.96
C THR A 169 -18.54 3.22 8.35
N TYR A 170 -17.58 3.92 7.77
CA TYR A 170 -16.16 3.84 8.12
C TYR A 170 -15.54 5.24 7.99
N PRO A 171 -15.77 6.10 9.00
CA PRO A 171 -15.42 7.53 8.92
C PRO A 171 -13.91 7.76 9.03
N ILE A 172 -13.48 8.99 8.73
CA ILE A 172 -12.06 9.38 8.74
C ILE A 172 -11.41 9.10 10.10
N GLU A 173 -12.10 9.43 11.19
CA GLU A 173 -11.59 9.26 12.56
C GLU A 173 -11.37 7.78 12.89
N GLN A 174 -12.30 6.92 12.49
CA GLN A 174 -12.17 5.47 12.66
C GLN A 174 -11.03 4.93 11.81
N ALA A 175 -10.94 5.35 10.54
CA ALA A 175 -9.89 4.92 9.64
C ALA A 175 -8.49 5.33 10.15
N GLU A 176 -8.32 6.55 10.66
CA GLU A 176 -7.05 6.98 11.25
C GLU A 176 -6.69 6.18 12.50
N LYS A 177 -7.65 5.97 13.41
CA LYS A 177 -7.42 5.15 14.60
C LYS A 177 -6.99 3.73 14.24
N ASP A 178 -7.67 3.09 13.29
CA ASP A 178 -7.35 1.72 12.88
C ASP A 178 -6.00 1.64 12.14
N ILE A 179 -5.62 2.68 11.39
CA ILE A 179 -4.26 2.78 10.82
C ILE A 179 -3.21 2.85 11.92
N GLU A 180 -3.40 3.71 12.92
CA GLU A 180 -2.47 3.87 14.05
C GLU A 180 -2.33 2.57 14.85
N ASP A 181 -3.43 1.96 15.26
CA ASP A 181 -3.46 0.71 16.02
C ASP A 181 -2.78 -0.42 15.23
N ASN A 182 -3.07 -0.52 13.93
CA ASN A 182 -2.47 -1.55 13.09
C ASN A 182 -0.97 -1.32 12.83
N MET A 183 -0.53 -0.06 12.72
CA MET A 183 0.89 0.28 12.60
C MET A 183 1.67 -0.09 13.87
N ILE A 184 1.10 0.14 15.05
CA ILE A 184 1.69 -0.31 16.33
C ILE A 184 1.81 -1.84 16.36
N ALA A 185 0.76 -2.55 15.95
CA ALA A 185 0.77 -4.01 15.89
C ALA A 185 1.82 -4.56 14.91
N ILE A 186 1.92 -3.99 13.70
CA ILE A 186 2.95 -4.35 12.71
C ILE A 186 4.34 -4.17 13.30
N LYS A 187 4.65 -2.98 13.87
CA LYS A 187 5.96 -2.72 14.47
C LYS A 187 6.33 -3.76 15.53
N LYS A 188 5.37 -4.11 16.40
CA LYS A 188 5.57 -5.12 17.45
C LYS A 188 5.88 -6.50 16.84
N LEU A 189 5.11 -6.94 15.85
CA LEU A 189 5.29 -8.25 15.21
C LEU A 189 6.61 -8.34 14.43
N LEU A 190 7.03 -7.27 13.76
CA LEU A 190 8.29 -7.22 13.03
C LEU A 190 9.51 -7.47 13.93
N CYS A 191 9.40 -7.23 15.24
CA CYS A 191 10.45 -7.55 16.21
C CYS A 191 10.55 -9.06 16.55
N SER A 192 9.50 -9.85 16.28
CA SER A 192 9.42 -11.26 16.69
C SER A 192 9.36 -12.25 15.53
N VAL A 193 9.09 -11.80 14.31
CA VAL A 193 8.98 -12.68 13.13
C VAL A 193 10.28 -12.78 12.34
N ASP A 194 10.45 -13.88 11.60
CA ASP A 194 11.44 -13.94 10.53
C ASP A 194 10.98 -13.08 9.35
N VAL A 195 11.46 -11.84 9.31
CA VAL A 195 11.11 -10.86 8.29
C VAL A 195 11.44 -11.31 6.86
N LYS A 196 12.24 -12.37 6.65
CA LYS A 196 12.48 -12.92 5.30
C LYS A 196 11.26 -13.63 4.72
N LYS A 197 10.26 -13.99 5.54
CA LYS A 197 9.07 -14.73 5.13
C LYS A 197 7.86 -13.84 4.84
N ILE A 198 7.99 -12.53 5.00
CA ILE A 198 6.92 -11.56 4.73
C ILE A 198 7.24 -10.77 3.47
N LEU A 199 6.21 -10.27 2.78
CA LEU A 199 6.40 -9.31 1.70
C LEU A 199 6.98 -8.01 2.29
N PRO A 200 7.97 -7.35 1.67
CA PRO A 200 8.55 -7.60 0.33
C PRO A 200 9.81 -8.48 0.32
N PHE A 201 10.10 -9.21 1.40
CA PHE A 201 11.38 -9.91 1.58
C PHE A 201 11.32 -11.40 1.24
N SER A 202 10.11 -11.95 1.15
CA SER A 202 9.83 -13.26 0.56
C SER A 202 10.27 -13.32 -0.91
N ASP A 203 10.31 -14.51 -1.49
CA ASP A 203 10.86 -14.70 -2.83
C ASP A 203 10.08 -13.93 -3.91
N MET A 204 10.79 -13.04 -4.60
CA MET A 204 10.35 -12.31 -5.80
C MET A 204 10.35 -13.18 -7.05
#